data_AF-A0A957D4I5-F1
#
_entry.id   AF-A0A957D4I5-F1
#
_cell.length_a   1.000
_cell.length_b   1.000
_cell.length_c   1.000
_cell.angle_alpha   90.00
_cell.angle_beta   90.00
_cell.angle_gamma   90.00
#
_symmetry.space_group_name_H-M   'P 1'
#
loop_
_entity.id
_entity.type
_entity.pdbx_description
1 polymer ?
#
loop_
_entity_poly.entity_id
_entity_poly.type
_entity_poly.pdbx_seq_one_letter_code
_entity_poly.pdbx_strand_id
1 'polypeptide(L)'
;MARTELLLNGKLGEPFFEHQNDGKLRTAVAWAPWWSSAQEGDPHWKNRQPGFSLYTLDGQAVQQVSSPFSAHVGGLWQQVPSAVGNEYELTVEAQAWSSEDTAVASQLEASDVNLQIGIDPTGGLDPFSPLIVWSEKTQPLSHWETLHVTAVSEANIITIYLKSAPNLPKRQQSVFWRDAFLRPIGPHKRLLNIVGSGDTHITLEPDRPQPGDRISATISSTRSHDTVELLVKQPDFAGTAVPTEVSVLSRGRTLDEGRTIWRYEFNADRDGLYEVRFVGSGGARLLALRLLQAAREVQIVPAGTPRESYRRVYVLLPPTADPKWFTAAARGAFDGRFTIGFSADDAGIGDLKHRHVLAVNPHHWPQVLTEAWFQQHYPGTTFTAVVANSPEDLEAWLKNWMDE
;
A
#
# COMPACT_ATOMS: atom_id res chain seq x y z
N MET A 1 5.12 -5.99 -12.04
CA MET A 1 4.43 -5.87 -10.73
C MET A 1 5.15 -4.79 -9.95
N ALA A 2 4.42 -3.84 -9.34
CA ALA A 2 5.04 -2.81 -8.52
C ALA A 2 5.85 -3.46 -7.39
N ARG A 3 7.08 -2.99 -7.19
CA ARG A 3 8.00 -3.48 -6.16
C ARG A 3 7.48 -2.96 -4.82
N THR A 4 6.71 -3.76 -4.07
CA THR A 4 6.24 -3.36 -2.72
C THR A 4 7.41 -3.47 -1.76
N GLU A 5 8.24 -2.42 -1.71
CA GLU A 5 9.29 -2.26 -0.70
C GLU A 5 8.68 -1.69 0.59
N LEU A 6 9.06 -2.28 1.72
CA LEU A 6 8.54 -1.94 3.04
C LEU A 6 9.51 -1.12 3.91
N LEU A 7 10.81 -1.27 3.67
CA LEU A 7 11.88 -0.52 4.31
C LEU A 7 11.85 0.94 3.87
N LEU A 8 11.96 1.81 4.86
CA LEU A 8 12.36 3.19 4.67
C LEU A 8 13.88 3.21 4.38
N ASN A 9 14.28 3.95 3.35
CA ASN A 9 15.68 4.07 2.92
C ASN A 9 16.42 2.71 2.79
N GLY A 10 15.78 1.72 2.15
CA GLY A 10 16.37 0.38 1.94
C GLY A 10 17.72 0.39 1.24
N LYS A 11 18.01 1.38 0.39
CA LYS A 11 19.33 1.56 -0.22
C LYS A 11 20.49 1.73 0.77
N LEU A 12 20.20 2.03 2.06
CA LEU A 12 21.20 2.29 3.10
C LEU A 12 22.22 3.36 2.66
N GLY A 13 21.69 4.38 2.00
CA GLY A 13 22.41 5.49 1.42
C GLY A 13 21.74 6.81 1.82
N GLU A 14 22.07 7.88 1.10
CA GLU A 14 21.59 9.23 1.42
C GLU A 14 20.04 9.33 1.47
N PRO A 15 19.42 10.09 2.39
CA PRO A 15 20.06 10.95 3.37
C PRO A 15 20.55 10.19 4.62
N PHE A 16 21.53 10.76 5.31
CA PHE A 16 22.01 10.32 6.63
C PHE A 16 21.73 11.36 7.72
N PHE A 17 21.56 10.92 8.96
CA PHE A 17 21.44 11.79 10.14
C PHE A 17 22.37 11.31 11.27
N GLU A 18 22.67 12.21 12.21
CA GLU A 18 23.46 11.90 13.40
C GLU A 18 22.55 11.44 14.53
N HIS A 19 22.69 10.17 14.93
CA HIS A 19 21.92 9.63 16.03
C HIS A 19 22.34 10.31 17.34
N GLN A 20 21.37 10.87 18.08
CA GLN A 20 21.60 11.59 19.34
C GLN A 20 22.59 12.77 19.21
N ASN A 21 22.73 13.37 18.02
CA ASN A 21 23.71 14.42 17.72
C ASN A 21 25.17 13.99 17.97
N ASP A 22 25.46 12.69 17.87
CA ASP A 22 26.82 12.18 17.88
C ASP A 22 27.30 11.96 16.44
N GLY A 23 28.30 12.74 16.01
CA GLY A 23 28.92 12.63 14.69
C GLY A 23 29.59 11.28 14.41
N LYS A 24 29.82 10.44 15.44
CA LYS A 24 30.27 9.05 15.28
C LYS A 24 29.14 8.06 15.03
N LEU A 25 27.88 8.47 15.20
CA LEU A 25 26.70 7.64 15.05
C LEU A 25 25.85 8.12 13.87
N ARG A 26 26.49 8.29 12.70
CA ARG A 26 25.81 8.76 11.51
C ARG A 26 25.22 7.58 10.72
N THR A 27 23.90 7.50 10.67
CA THR A 27 23.18 6.41 10.01
C THR A 27 22.31 6.90 8.88
N ALA A 28 22.05 6.02 7.91
CA ALA A 28 21.03 6.22 6.90
C ALA A 28 19.69 6.55 7.60
N VAL A 29 18.97 7.55 7.12
CA VAL A 29 17.66 7.93 7.70
C VAL A 29 16.76 6.71 7.78
N ALA A 30 16.00 6.62 8.86
CA ALA A 30 15.17 5.48 9.23
C ALA A 30 15.89 4.19 9.62
N TRP A 31 17.20 4.24 9.83
CA TRP A 31 17.96 3.19 10.49
C TRP A 31 18.60 3.72 11.77
N ALA A 32 18.58 2.92 12.84
CA ALA A 32 19.20 3.26 14.10
C ALA A 32 20.35 2.29 14.43
N PRO A 33 21.43 2.77 15.07
CA PRO A 33 22.54 1.92 15.46
C PRO A 33 22.18 1.08 16.69
N TRP A 34 22.86 -0.06 16.84
CA TRP A 34 22.89 -0.86 18.07
C TRP A 34 24.25 -1.52 18.23
N TRP A 35 24.66 -1.80 19.47
CA TRP A 35 25.91 -2.51 19.77
C TRP A 35 25.89 -3.15 21.15
N SER A 36 26.71 -4.18 21.33
CA SER A 36 27.07 -4.73 22.63
C SER A 36 28.15 -3.87 23.28
N SER A 37 27.95 -3.53 24.56
CA SER A 37 28.98 -2.88 25.36
C SER A 37 30.00 -3.88 25.90
N ALA A 38 31.25 -3.46 26.00
CA ALA A 38 32.30 -4.19 26.72
C ALA A 38 31.90 -4.40 28.19
N GLN A 39 32.22 -5.57 28.73
CA GLN A 39 31.99 -5.91 30.12
C GLN A 39 33.25 -5.69 30.96
N GLU A 40 33.09 -5.64 32.28
CA GLU A 40 34.24 -5.59 33.19
C GLU A 40 35.14 -6.83 32.99
N GLY A 41 36.45 -6.61 32.84
CA GLY A 41 37.42 -7.65 32.57
C GLY A 41 37.57 -8.07 31.10
N ASP A 42 36.74 -7.55 30.19
CA ASP A 42 36.97 -7.75 28.75
C ASP A 42 38.30 -7.08 28.33
N PRO A 43 39.05 -7.69 27.38
CA PRO A 43 40.19 -7.03 26.77
C PRO A 43 39.81 -5.67 26.17
N HIS A 44 40.73 -4.70 26.21
CA HIS A 44 40.49 -3.32 25.78
C HIS A 44 40.03 -3.17 24.31
N TRP A 45 40.20 -4.20 23.49
CA TRP A 45 39.81 -4.23 22.09
C TRP A 45 38.45 -4.88 21.85
N LYS A 46 37.86 -5.56 22.83
CA LYS A 46 36.64 -6.35 22.65
C LYS A 46 35.39 -5.49 22.89
N ASN A 47 34.35 -5.69 22.08
CA ASN A 47 33.04 -5.03 22.19
C ASN A 47 33.14 -3.50 22.33
N ARG A 48 34.01 -2.89 21.52
CA ARG A 48 34.11 -1.44 21.44
C ARG A 48 32.97 -0.90 20.60
N GLN A 49 32.42 0.24 21.01
CA GLN A 49 31.40 0.95 20.24
C GLN A 49 31.94 1.21 18.83
N PRO A 50 31.31 0.68 17.77
CA PRO A 50 31.71 0.97 16.42
C PRO A 50 31.30 2.39 16.03
N GLY A 51 32.03 2.98 15.09
CA GLY A 51 31.60 4.18 14.38
C GLY A 51 30.63 3.83 13.26
N PHE A 52 29.65 4.70 13.04
CA PHE A 52 28.68 4.63 11.95
C PHE A 52 28.84 5.88 11.08
N SER A 53 28.96 5.68 9.78
CA SER A 53 29.20 6.77 8.85
C SER A 53 28.61 6.48 7.48
N LEU A 54 28.35 7.55 6.73
CA LEU A 54 28.28 7.46 5.27
C LEU A 54 29.70 7.22 4.75
N TYR A 55 29.82 6.33 3.77
CA TYR A 55 31.05 6.09 3.03
C TYR A 55 30.75 6.00 1.54
N THR A 56 31.66 6.46 0.68
CA THR A 56 31.52 6.30 -0.77
C THR A 56 32.35 5.12 -1.22
N LEU A 57 31.68 4.06 -1.69
CA LEU A 57 32.29 2.85 -2.20
C LEU A 57 31.68 2.54 -3.57
N ASP A 58 32.52 2.23 -4.56
CA ASP A 58 32.11 1.99 -5.95
C ASP A 58 31.24 3.11 -6.57
N GLY A 59 31.50 4.36 -6.16
CA GLY A 59 30.76 5.53 -6.63
C GLY A 59 29.38 5.72 -6.01
N GLN A 60 28.99 4.88 -5.05
CA GLN A 60 27.71 4.95 -4.33
C GLN A 60 27.93 5.28 -2.86
N ALA A 61 27.04 6.10 -2.30
CA ALA A 61 26.96 6.31 -0.86
C ALA A 61 26.36 5.07 -0.19
N VAL A 62 27.10 4.49 0.74
CA VAL A 62 26.73 3.29 1.50
C VAL A 62 26.86 3.54 2.99
N GLN A 63 26.19 2.70 3.79
CA GLN A 63 26.30 2.73 5.24
C GLN A 63 27.53 1.94 5.68
N GLN A 64 28.44 2.60 6.41
CA GLN A 64 29.61 1.97 7.02
C GLN A 64 29.39 1.75 8.53
N VAL A 65 29.90 0.63 9.03
CA VAL A 65 30.10 0.31 10.45
C VAL A 65 31.58 -0.05 10.64
N SER A 66 32.32 0.69 11.46
CA SER A 66 33.78 0.59 11.53
C SER A 66 34.31 0.52 12.96
N SER A 67 35.32 -0.33 13.20
CA SER A 67 35.98 -0.49 14.50
C SER A 67 37.47 -0.82 14.35
N PRO A 68 38.30 0.05 13.74
CA PRO A 68 39.71 -0.24 13.53
C PRO A 68 40.42 -0.54 14.86
N PHE A 69 41.30 -1.54 14.86
CA PHE A 69 42.01 -2.05 16.04
C PHE A 69 41.08 -2.54 17.16
N SER A 70 39.85 -2.92 16.84
CA SER A 70 38.87 -3.40 17.82
C SER A 70 37.91 -4.41 17.20
N ALA A 71 37.32 -5.23 18.06
CA ALA A 71 36.18 -6.07 17.75
C ALA A 71 34.90 -5.40 18.28
N HIS A 72 33.78 -5.67 17.62
CA HIS A 72 32.46 -5.22 18.05
C HIS A 72 31.43 -6.32 17.81
N VAL A 73 30.28 -6.19 18.44
CA VAL A 73 29.04 -6.86 18.03
C VAL A 73 28.00 -5.76 17.93
N GLY A 74 27.45 -5.55 16.75
CA GLY A 74 26.53 -4.44 16.52
C GLY A 74 26.11 -4.31 15.07
N GLY A 75 25.36 -3.26 14.79
CA GLY A 75 24.91 -2.94 13.45
C GLY A 75 23.71 -1.99 13.49
N LEU A 76 22.73 -2.25 12.63
CA LEU A 76 21.60 -1.36 12.40
C LEU A 76 20.28 -2.08 12.59
N TRP A 77 19.23 -1.32 12.87
CA TRP A 77 17.87 -1.87 12.93
C TRP A 77 16.82 -0.88 12.41
N GLN A 78 15.68 -1.43 11.97
CA GLN A 78 14.49 -0.69 11.55
C GLN A 78 13.23 -1.53 11.84
N GLN A 79 12.19 -0.90 12.39
CA GLN A 79 10.85 -1.48 12.50
C GLN A 79 10.01 -1.13 11.29
N VAL A 80 9.26 -2.11 10.79
CA VAL A 80 8.39 -1.97 9.62
C VAL A 80 7.03 -2.59 9.89
N PRO A 81 5.95 -2.06 9.27
CA PRO A 81 4.63 -2.64 9.42
C PRO A 81 4.58 -4.03 8.78
N SER A 82 3.89 -4.97 9.44
CA SER A 82 3.73 -6.35 8.97
C SER A 82 2.31 -6.89 9.24
N ALA A 83 1.91 -7.97 8.57
CA ALA A 83 0.65 -8.65 8.88
C ALA A 83 0.93 -10.01 9.51
N VAL A 84 0.24 -10.30 10.61
CA VAL A 84 0.39 -11.57 11.33
C VAL A 84 0.10 -12.77 10.40
N GLY A 85 1.06 -13.68 10.35
CA GLY A 85 1.06 -14.87 9.52
C GLY A 85 1.54 -14.66 8.08
N ASN A 86 1.91 -13.44 7.68
CA ASN A 86 2.60 -13.24 6.41
C ASN A 86 4.06 -13.68 6.53
N GLU A 87 4.57 -14.31 5.48
CA GLU A 87 6.00 -14.57 5.33
C GLU A 87 6.68 -13.40 4.62
N TYR A 88 7.84 -13.00 5.12
CA TYR A 88 8.65 -11.91 4.60
C TYR A 88 10.01 -12.43 4.17
N GLU A 89 10.50 -11.88 3.06
CA GLU A 89 11.85 -12.10 2.55
C GLU A 89 12.64 -10.81 2.65
N LEU A 90 13.79 -10.88 3.34
CA LEU A 90 14.77 -9.81 3.44
C LEU A 90 16.02 -10.20 2.66
N THR A 91 16.49 -9.28 1.82
CA THR A 91 17.80 -9.36 1.17
C THR A 91 18.60 -8.09 1.41
N VAL A 92 19.91 -8.19 1.64
CA VAL A 92 20.79 -7.03 1.83
C VAL A 92 22.15 -7.32 1.22
N GLU A 93 22.74 -6.36 0.49
CA GLU A 93 24.12 -6.47 0.03
C GLU A 93 25.09 -6.00 1.11
N ALA A 94 26.14 -6.79 1.34
CA ALA A 94 27.17 -6.50 2.31
C ALA A 94 28.57 -6.78 1.77
N GLN A 95 29.52 -5.98 2.24
CA GLN A 95 30.96 -6.22 2.07
C GLN A 95 31.66 -5.88 3.38
N ALA A 96 32.76 -6.56 3.68
CA ALA A 96 33.65 -6.20 4.78
C ALA A 96 35.09 -6.01 4.32
N TRP A 97 35.84 -5.24 5.10
CA TRP A 97 37.28 -5.12 5.01
C TRP A 97 37.89 -5.42 6.37
N SER A 98 38.64 -6.53 6.44
CA SER A 98 39.39 -6.96 7.61
C SER A 98 40.83 -7.29 7.21
N SER A 99 41.82 -6.60 7.78
CA SER A 99 43.23 -6.76 7.41
C SER A 99 44.20 -6.08 8.39
N GLU A 100 45.40 -6.62 8.53
CA GLU A 100 46.53 -5.97 9.22
C GLU A 100 47.27 -4.95 8.34
N ASP A 101 47.13 -5.06 7.02
CA ASP A 101 47.66 -4.13 6.03
C ASP A 101 46.65 -3.04 5.66
N THR A 102 47.14 -1.89 5.23
CA THR A 102 46.37 -0.72 4.77
C THR A 102 46.11 -0.70 3.27
N ALA A 103 46.71 -1.60 2.48
CA ALA A 103 46.43 -1.67 1.05
C ALA A 103 44.93 -1.95 0.82
N VAL A 104 44.33 -1.22 -0.12
CA VAL A 104 42.92 -1.34 -0.47
C VAL A 104 42.60 -2.78 -0.84
N ALA A 105 41.49 -3.31 -0.31
CA ALA A 105 41.04 -4.68 -0.50
C ALA A 105 42.03 -5.78 -0.01
N SER A 106 43.08 -5.43 0.74
CA SER A 106 43.93 -6.41 1.40
C SER A 106 43.13 -7.20 2.43
N GLN A 107 43.48 -8.48 2.56
CA GLN A 107 42.93 -9.43 3.52
C GLN A 107 44.05 -10.06 4.36
N LEU A 108 45.19 -9.36 4.48
CA LEU A 108 46.34 -9.87 5.21
C LEU A 108 45.95 -10.15 6.65
N GLU A 109 46.00 -11.42 7.05
CA GLU A 109 45.58 -11.88 8.36
C GLU A 109 44.18 -11.39 8.75
N ALA A 110 43.22 -11.43 7.83
CA ALA A 110 41.84 -11.03 8.09
C ALA A 110 41.23 -11.78 9.29
N SER A 111 40.36 -11.09 10.03
CA SER A 111 39.47 -11.71 11.01
C SER A 111 38.17 -12.14 10.34
N ASP A 112 37.53 -13.17 10.90
CA ASP A 112 36.09 -13.36 10.66
C ASP A 112 35.35 -12.08 11.04
N VAL A 113 34.42 -11.67 10.18
CA VAL A 113 33.54 -10.51 10.30
C VAL A 113 32.12 -10.91 10.74
N ASN A 114 31.73 -12.17 10.49
CA ASN A 114 30.49 -12.80 10.94
C ASN A 114 29.25 -11.96 10.63
N LEU A 115 29.08 -11.57 9.37
CA LEU A 115 27.93 -10.77 8.96
C LEU A 115 26.66 -11.61 8.98
N GLN A 116 25.56 -11.02 9.45
CA GLN A 116 24.23 -11.61 9.44
C GLN A 116 23.17 -10.53 9.22
N ILE A 117 22.05 -10.93 8.64
CA ILE A 117 20.80 -10.17 8.64
C ILE A 117 19.73 -10.94 9.38
N GLY A 118 18.79 -10.25 10.01
CA GLY A 118 17.78 -10.91 10.84
C GLY A 118 16.44 -10.22 10.83
N ILE A 119 15.40 -11.00 11.11
CA ILE A 119 14.03 -10.55 11.30
C ILE A 119 13.57 -11.00 12.69
N ASP A 120 13.22 -10.06 13.56
CA ASP A 120 12.43 -10.36 14.75
C ASP A 120 10.94 -10.38 14.35
N PRO A 121 10.29 -11.56 14.33
CA PRO A 121 8.91 -11.70 13.88
C PRO A 121 7.89 -11.09 14.85
N THR A 122 8.31 -10.78 16.08
CA THR A 122 7.46 -10.17 17.11
C THR A 122 7.56 -8.65 17.14
N GLY A 123 8.51 -8.07 16.39
CA GLY A 123 8.80 -6.64 16.44
C GLY A 123 9.59 -6.20 17.68
N GLY A 124 10.25 -7.14 18.36
CA GLY A 124 11.12 -6.86 19.50
C GLY A 124 12.25 -5.88 19.16
N LEU A 125 12.70 -5.12 20.16
CA LEU A 125 13.80 -4.15 20.03
C LEU A 125 15.09 -4.61 20.72
N ASP A 126 15.10 -5.77 21.36
CA ASP A 126 16.30 -6.36 21.94
C ASP A 126 17.12 -7.08 20.85
N PRO A 127 18.28 -6.54 20.43
CA PRO A 127 19.09 -7.15 19.38
C PRO A 127 19.73 -8.50 19.79
N PHE A 128 19.62 -8.90 21.06
CA PHE A 128 20.08 -10.18 21.59
C PHE A 128 18.95 -11.19 21.78
N SER A 129 17.73 -10.83 21.39
CA SER A 129 16.56 -11.71 21.48
C SER A 129 16.80 -13.03 20.74
N PRO A 130 16.52 -14.18 21.37
CA PRO A 130 16.61 -15.49 20.71
C PRO A 130 15.49 -15.70 19.68
N LEU A 131 14.49 -14.80 19.62
CA LEU A 131 13.39 -14.86 18.66
C LEU A 131 13.78 -14.32 17.29
N ILE A 132 14.91 -13.62 17.18
CA ILE A 132 15.40 -13.11 15.89
C ILE A 132 15.80 -14.30 15.02
N VAL A 133 15.15 -14.41 13.86
CA VAL A 133 15.53 -15.35 12.81
C VAL A 133 16.68 -14.74 12.04
N TRP A 134 17.90 -15.27 12.23
CA TRP A 134 19.11 -14.80 11.56
C TRP A 134 19.41 -15.62 10.31
N SER A 135 20.00 -14.98 9.31
CA SER A 135 20.70 -15.66 8.22
C SER A 135 21.90 -16.43 8.75
N GLU A 136 22.42 -17.34 7.92
CA GLU A 136 23.76 -17.89 8.11
C GLU A 136 24.81 -16.78 8.22
N LYS A 137 25.90 -17.07 8.92
CA LYS A 137 27.04 -16.15 9.02
C LYS A 137 27.82 -16.14 7.72
N THR A 138 28.09 -14.95 7.18
CA THR A 138 28.89 -14.79 5.96
C THR A 138 30.17 -13.99 6.22
N GLN A 139 31.14 -14.13 5.32
CA GLN A 139 32.46 -13.50 5.40
C GLN A 139 32.83 -12.79 4.08
N PRO A 140 32.02 -11.81 3.60
CA PRO A 140 32.23 -11.18 2.30
C PRO A 140 33.40 -10.19 2.33
N LEU A 141 34.62 -10.71 2.45
CA LEU A 141 35.84 -9.90 2.50
C LEU A 141 36.16 -9.36 1.11
N SER A 142 36.17 -8.04 0.99
CA SER A 142 36.56 -7.30 -0.22
C SER A 142 35.77 -7.64 -1.49
N HIS A 143 34.58 -8.18 -1.35
CA HIS A 143 33.59 -8.33 -2.42
C HIS A 143 32.18 -8.14 -1.84
N TRP A 144 31.24 -7.75 -2.70
CA TRP A 144 29.83 -7.68 -2.34
C TRP A 144 29.20 -9.07 -2.38
N GLU A 145 28.42 -9.39 -1.35
CA GLU A 145 27.60 -10.59 -1.27
C GLU A 145 26.17 -10.21 -0.84
N THR A 146 25.17 -10.85 -1.44
CA THR A 146 23.76 -10.66 -1.05
C THR A 146 23.40 -11.68 0.02
N LEU A 147 23.13 -11.20 1.23
CA LEU A 147 22.57 -12.01 2.31
C LEU A 147 21.05 -12.13 2.14
N HIS A 148 20.50 -13.25 2.61
CA HIS A 148 19.07 -13.58 2.50
C HIS A 148 18.56 -14.24 3.79
N VAL A 149 17.34 -13.90 4.19
CA VAL A 149 16.60 -14.59 5.26
C VAL A 149 15.09 -14.44 5.04
N THR A 150 14.33 -15.45 5.47
CA THR A 150 12.86 -15.37 5.55
C THR A 150 12.36 -15.58 6.97
N ALA A 151 11.23 -14.95 7.30
CA ALA A 151 10.54 -15.17 8.56
C ALA A 151 9.03 -14.92 8.43
N VAL A 152 8.24 -15.64 9.23
CA VAL A 152 6.80 -15.42 9.34
C VAL A 152 6.52 -14.42 10.47
N SER A 153 5.81 -13.34 10.16
CA SER A 153 5.46 -12.32 11.14
C SER A 153 4.47 -12.85 12.18
N GLU A 154 4.75 -12.60 13.45
CA GLU A 154 3.88 -12.93 14.59
C GLU A 154 3.13 -11.70 15.11
N ALA A 155 3.53 -10.51 14.67
CA ALA A 155 2.93 -9.24 15.06
C ALA A 155 2.51 -8.39 13.86
N ASN A 156 1.98 -7.19 14.14
CA ASN A 156 1.69 -6.16 13.14
C ASN A 156 2.89 -5.24 12.85
N ILE A 157 4.02 -5.49 13.51
CA ILE A 157 5.33 -4.87 13.30
C ILE A 157 6.37 -5.99 13.36
N ILE A 158 7.35 -5.97 12.47
CA ILE A 158 8.59 -6.75 12.59
C ILE A 158 9.78 -5.81 12.72
N THR A 159 10.86 -6.30 13.33
CA THR A 159 12.13 -5.55 13.40
C THR A 159 13.16 -6.22 12.51
N ILE A 160 13.78 -5.44 11.64
CA ILE A 160 14.88 -5.85 10.79
C ILE A 160 16.19 -5.50 11.49
N TYR A 161 17.13 -6.43 11.49
CA TYR A 161 18.47 -6.25 12.06
C TYR A 161 19.56 -6.54 11.03
N LEU A 162 20.56 -5.67 10.98
CA LEU A 162 21.85 -5.92 10.34
C LEU A 162 22.90 -6.08 11.43
N LYS A 163 23.80 -7.04 11.26
CA LYS A 163 24.78 -7.40 12.29
C LYS A 163 26.15 -7.67 11.68
N SER A 164 27.17 -7.09 12.30
CA SER A 164 28.57 -7.46 12.17
C SER A 164 29.12 -7.83 13.54
N ALA A 165 29.95 -8.87 13.58
CA ALA A 165 30.48 -9.42 14.83
C ALA A 165 31.92 -9.93 14.65
N PRO A 166 32.88 -9.05 14.30
CA PRO A 166 34.23 -9.50 14.07
C PRO A 166 34.90 -10.08 15.32
N ASN A 167 35.67 -11.15 15.13
CA ASN A 167 36.29 -11.89 16.23
C ASN A 167 37.54 -11.20 16.79
N LEU A 168 38.35 -10.58 15.92
CA LEU A 168 39.67 -10.06 16.27
C LEU A 168 39.85 -8.58 15.87
N PRO A 169 40.71 -7.84 16.59
CA PRO A 169 40.87 -6.40 16.43
C PRO A 169 41.84 -6.02 15.31
N LYS A 170 41.43 -6.20 14.05
CA LYS A 170 42.28 -5.90 12.89
C LYS A 170 42.46 -4.42 12.66
N ARG A 171 43.64 -4.05 12.12
CA ARG A 171 43.98 -2.66 11.78
C ARG A 171 42.92 -2.01 10.90
N GLN A 172 42.55 -2.71 9.83
CA GLN A 172 41.39 -2.37 9.01
C GLN A 172 40.25 -3.27 9.45
N GLN A 173 39.14 -2.67 9.87
CA GLN A 173 37.95 -3.39 10.32
C GLN A 173 36.72 -2.55 10.03
N SER A 174 36.14 -2.73 8.85
CA SER A 174 34.93 -2.02 8.40
C SER A 174 33.96 -2.96 7.70
N VAL A 175 32.68 -2.67 7.83
CA VAL A 175 31.58 -3.34 7.15
C VAL A 175 30.75 -2.30 6.43
N PHE A 176 30.28 -2.64 5.25
CA PHE A 176 29.52 -1.78 4.37
C PHE A 176 28.21 -2.48 4.00
N TRP A 177 27.10 -1.76 4.09
CA TRP A 177 25.76 -2.26 3.78
C TRP A 177 25.11 -1.37 2.72
N ARG A 178 24.43 -2.00 1.76
CA ARG A 178 23.62 -1.32 0.75
C ARG A 178 22.45 -2.19 0.29
N ASP A 179 21.51 -1.56 -0.40
CA ASP A 179 20.45 -2.24 -1.17
C ASP A 179 19.68 -3.31 -0.36
N ALA A 180 19.33 -2.97 0.88
CA ALA A 180 18.37 -3.73 1.66
C ALA A 180 16.98 -3.64 1.02
N PHE A 181 16.34 -4.80 0.90
CA PHE A 181 15.05 -4.94 0.27
C PHE A 181 14.21 -5.93 1.07
N LEU A 182 12.99 -5.53 1.44
CA LEU A 182 12.06 -6.36 2.21
C LEU A 182 10.71 -6.42 1.50
N ARG A 183 10.23 -7.64 1.26
CA ARG A 183 8.92 -7.87 0.67
C ARG A 183 8.16 -8.99 1.36
N PRO A 184 6.81 -8.95 1.35
CA PRO A 184 6.02 -10.14 1.62
C PRO A 184 6.16 -11.13 0.46
N ILE A 185 6.17 -12.44 0.77
CA ILE A 185 6.18 -13.51 -0.21
C ILE A 185 4.95 -14.42 -0.04
N GLY A 186 4.55 -15.09 -1.13
CA GLY A 186 3.37 -15.96 -1.14
C GLY A 186 2.01 -15.22 -1.05
N PRO A 187 0.91 -15.93 -0.71
CA PRO A 187 -0.40 -15.35 -0.51
C PRO A 187 -0.39 -14.48 0.77
N HIS A 188 -0.17 -13.17 0.59
CA HIS A 188 -0.04 -12.24 1.70
C HIS A 188 -1.34 -11.52 2.00
N LYS A 189 -1.64 -11.36 3.30
CA LYS A 189 -2.69 -10.46 3.76
C LYS A 189 -2.20 -9.03 3.58
N ARG A 190 -2.96 -8.19 2.90
CA ARG A 190 -2.70 -6.74 2.89
C ARG A 190 -3.10 -6.15 4.23
N LEU A 191 -2.19 -5.42 4.86
CA LEU A 191 -2.51 -4.61 6.03
C LEU A 191 -3.47 -3.49 5.61
N LEU A 192 -4.67 -3.47 6.19
CA LEU A 192 -5.59 -2.33 6.15
C LEU A 192 -5.62 -1.58 7.49
N ASN A 193 -4.82 -2.00 8.47
CA ASN A 193 -4.97 -1.58 9.86
C ASN A 193 -3.95 -0.53 10.29
N ILE A 194 -4.42 0.32 11.20
CA ILE A 194 -3.61 1.21 12.03
C ILE A 194 -2.60 0.34 12.81
N VAL A 195 -1.31 0.64 12.66
CA VAL A 195 -0.23 -0.03 13.40
C VAL A 195 0.23 0.90 14.50
N GLY A 196 0.59 0.38 15.68
CA GLY A 196 1.12 1.18 16.79
C GLY A 196 1.00 0.45 18.13
N SER A 197 1.72 0.93 19.15
CA SER A 197 1.77 0.32 20.50
C SER A 197 0.47 0.43 21.32
N GLY A 198 -0.66 0.78 20.68
CA GLY A 198 -1.98 0.97 21.30
C GLY A 198 -2.08 2.22 22.17
N ASP A 199 -0.97 2.81 22.60
CA ASP A 199 -0.90 4.05 23.36
C ASP A 199 -0.92 5.31 22.48
N THR A 200 -0.43 5.19 21.25
CA THR A 200 -0.21 6.28 20.30
C THR A 200 -1.25 6.27 19.18
N HIS A 201 -1.93 7.39 18.99
CA HIS A 201 -3.04 7.53 18.04
C HIS A 201 -2.78 8.69 17.08
N ILE A 202 -3.06 8.48 15.79
CA ILE A 202 -2.97 9.50 14.75
C ILE A 202 -4.39 9.92 14.32
N THR A 203 -4.74 11.17 14.55
CA THR A 203 -5.96 11.82 14.04
C THR A 203 -5.62 12.70 12.84
N LEU A 204 -6.40 12.58 11.76
CA LEU A 204 -6.20 13.31 10.50
C LEU A 204 -7.48 14.08 10.18
N GLU A 205 -7.34 15.34 9.80
CA GLU A 205 -8.43 16.22 9.40
C GLU A 205 -8.07 16.97 8.10
N PRO A 206 -8.89 16.87 7.04
CA PRO A 206 -10.05 15.99 6.91
C PRO A 206 -9.65 14.51 6.89
N ASP A 207 -10.56 13.61 7.28
CA ASP A 207 -10.33 12.16 7.28
C ASP A 207 -10.53 11.52 5.89
N ARG A 208 -11.19 12.25 4.98
CA ARG A 208 -11.40 11.92 3.57
C ARG A 208 -11.02 13.10 2.67
N PRO A 209 -9.73 13.39 2.51
CA PRO A 209 -9.27 14.52 1.70
C PRO A 209 -9.46 14.28 0.21
N GLN A 210 -9.65 15.37 -0.52
CA GLN A 210 -9.48 15.43 -1.96
C GLN A 210 -8.03 15.84 -2.31
N PRO A 211 -7.55 15.53 -3.52
CA PRO A 211 -6.26 16.01 -3.97
C PRO A 211 -6.14 17.54 -3.91
N GLY A 212 -5.07 18.01 -3.28
CA GLY A 212 -4.81 19.44 -3.00
C GLY A 212 -5.23 19.88 -1.61
N ASP A 213 -5.97 19.05 -0.85
CA ASP A 213 -6.36 19.39 0.50
C ASP A 213 -5.16 19.42 1.45
N ARG A 214 -5.22 20.34 2.40
CA ARG A 214 -4.27 20.45 3.49
C ARG A 214 -4.75 19.58 4.66
N ILE A 215 -3.86 18.71 5.14
CA ILE A 215 -4.13 17.76 6.20
C ILE A 215 -3.51 18.25 7.49
N SER A 216 -4.32 18.35 8.54
CA SER A 216 -3.86 18.50 9.92
C SER A 216 -3.73 17.12 10.55
N ALA A 217 -2.53 16.79 11.02
CA ALA A 217 -2.26 15.55 11.74
C ALA A 217 -2.01 15.85 13.22
N THR A 218 -2.82 15.24 14.09
CA THR A 218 -2.68 15.31 15.54
C THR A 218 -2.33 13.94 16.08
N ILE A 219 -1.16 13.82 16.71
CA ILE A 219 -0.69 12.58 17.31
C ILE A 219 -0.83 12.72 18.81
N SER A 220 -1.47 11.75 19.46
CA SER A 220 -1.56 11.71 20.93
C SER A 220 -1.00 10.40 21.47
N SER A 221 -0.17 10.47 22.52
CA SER A 221 0.33 9.29 23.21
C SER A 221 0.24 9.44 24.73
N THR A 222 -0.06 8.35 25.43
CA THR A 222 0.08 8.29 26.91
C THR A 222 1.53 8.18 27.34
N ARG A 223 2.43 7.82 26.43
CA ARG A 223 3.88 7.81 26.69
C ARG A 223 4.51 9.04 26.08
N SER A 224 5.49 9.59 26.79
CA SER A 224 6.36 10.59 26.17
C SER A 224 7.36 9.88 25.28
N HIS A 225 7.55 10.42 24.09
CA HIS A 225 8.56 9.98 23.15
C HIS A 225 9.50 11.15 22.88
N ASP A 226 10.80 10.92 23.04
CA ASP A 226 11.82 11.89 22.70
C ASP A 226 12.21 11.72 21.23
N THR A 227 12.47 12.84 20.55
CA THR A 227 12.90 12.88 19.15
C THR A 227 11.98 12.09 18.21
N VAL A 228 10.81 12.66 17.96
CA VAL A 228 9.77 12.09 17.09
C VAL A 228 9.58 12.89 15.81
N GLU A 229 9.21 12.18 14.77
CA GLU A 229 8.94 12.75 13.45
C GLU A 229 7.65 12.16 12.87
N LEU A 230 7.06 12.89 11.93
CA LEU A 230 5.99 12.39 11.09
C LEU A 230 6.55 12.23 9.68
N LEU A 231 6.60 10.99 9.19
CA LEU A 231 6.96 10.67 7.82
C LEU A 231 5.68 10.41 7.03
N VAL A 232 5.56 11.05 5.87
CA VAL A 232 4.44 10.81 4.96
C VAL A 232 5.00 10.22 3.67
N LYS A 233 4.63 8.96 3.39
CA LYS A 233 4.90 8.32 2.11
C LYS A 233 3.73 8.60 1.18
N GLN A 234 4.01 9.27 0.07
CA GLN A 234 3.02 9.57 -0.96
C GLN A 234 2.66 8.31 -1.79
N PRO A 235 1.50 8.29 -2.47
CA PRO A 235 1.12 7.17 -3.33
C PRO A 235 2.11 6.95 -4.47
N ASP A 236 2.50 5.70 -4.71
CA ASP A 236 3.36 5.33 -5.85
C ASP A 236 2.63 5.55 -7.18
N PHE A 237 3.28 6.17 -8.16
CA PHE A 237 2.81 6.22 -9.54
C PHE A 237 3.60 5.24 -10.41
N ALA A 238 2.92 4.57 -11.33
CA ALA A 238 3.56 3.80 -12.40
C ALA A 238 4.38 4.75 -13.31
N GLY A 239 5.64 5.03 -12.94
CA GLY A 239 6.54 5.86 -13.74
C GLY A 239 7.57 6.70 -12.97
N THR A 240 7.47 6.82 -11.63
CA THR A 240 8.48 7.51 -10.81
C THR A 240 9.15 6.51 -9.88
N ALA A 241 10.45 6.26 -10.09
CA ALA A 241 11.19 5.16 -9.48
C ALA A 241 11.61 5.35 -8.00
N VAL A 242 11.09 6.35 -7.29
CA VAL A 242 11.42 6.58 -5.87
C VAL A 242 10.18 7.08 -5.13
N PRO A 243 9.68 6.38 -4.10
CA PRO A 243 8.72 6.95 -3.17
C PRO A 243 9.35 8.19 -2.51
N THR A 244 8.72 9.35 -2.64
CA THR A 244 9.17 10.54 -1.92
C THR A 244 8.60 10.48 -0.51
N GLU A 245 9.39 10.01 0.43
CA GLU A 245 9.11 10.17 1.86
C GLU A 245 9.51 11.59 2.27
N VAL A 246 8.56 12.31 2.87
CA VAL A 246 8.80 13.68 3.34
C VAL A 246 8.65 13.70 4.86
N SER A 247 9.73 14.06 5.56
CA SER A 247 9.65 14.43 6.98
C SER A 247 8.85 15.72 7.10
N VAL A 248 7.77 15.65 7.88
CA VAL A 248 6.88 16.79 8.12
C VAL A 248 7.34 17.52 9.38
N LEU A 249 7.60 18.82 9.25
CA LEU A 249 8.01 19.66 10.37
C LEU A 249 6.90 19.73 11.42
N SER A 250 7.27 19.51 12.68
CA SER A 250 6.35 19.65 13.81
C SER A 250 5.91 21.10 13.98
N ARG A 251 4.60 21.31 14.19
CA ARG A 251 4.00 22.60 14.55
C ARG A 251 4.00 22.88 16.05
N GLY A 252 4.48 21.93 16.86
CA GLY A 252 4.58 22.07 18.30
C GLY A 252 4.17 20.82 19.06
N ARG A 253 4.54 20.82 20.35
CA ARG A 253 4.24 19.78 21.33
C ARG A 253 3.50 20.40 22.50
N THR A 254 2.38 19.81 22.90
CA THR A 254 1.61 20.21 24.09
C THR A 254 1.41 19.01 25.01
N LEU A 255 1.24 19.27 26.31
CA LEU A 255 0.81 18.27 27.29
C LEU A 255 -0.65 18.58 27.62
N ASP A 256 -1.53 17.59 27.47
CA ASP A 256 -2.97 17.75 27.70
C ASP A 256 -3.50 16.50 28.41
N GLU A 257 -4.14 16.68 29.56
CA GLU A 257 -4.73 15.59 30.37
C GLU A 257 -3.81 14.36 30.58
N GLY A 258 -2.50 14.57 30.71
CA GLY A 258 -1.51 13.50 30.88
C GLY A 258 -1.10 12.78 29.59
N ARG A 259 -1.59 13.21 28.42
CA ARG A 259 -1.13 12.78 27.10
C ARG A 259 -0.18 13.80 26.49
N THR A 260 0.85 13.33 25.80
CA THR A 260 1.66 14.20 24.94
C THR A 260 1.00 14.30 23.57
N ILE A 261 0.84 15.51 23.07
CA ILE A 261 0.22 15.80 21.78
C ILE A 261 1.24 16.48 20.87
N TRP A 262 1.39 15.98 19.65
CA TRP A 262 2.17 16.59 18.58
C TRP A 262 1.25 16.96 17.41
N ARG A 263 1.49 18.13 16.80
CA ARG A 263 0.74 18.60 15.65
C ARG A 263 1.66 18.75 14.44
N TYR A 264 1.16 18.36 13.27
CA TYR A 264 1.85 18.44 11.99
C TYR A 264 0.86 18.84 10.89
N GLU A 265 1.37 19.36 9.79
CA GLU A 265 0.56 19.70 8.62
C GLU A 265 1.28 19.27 7.34
N PHE A 266 0.57 18.63 6.42
CA PHE A 266 1.08 18.29 5.09
C PHE A 266 -0.03 18.40 4.05
N ASN A 267 0.29 18.37 2.76
CA ASN A 267 -0.71 18.42 1.69
C ASN A 267 -0.92 17.03 1.08
N ALA A 268 -2.18 16.68 0.83
CA ALA A 268 -2.56 15.51 0.06
C ALA A 268 -2.61 15.89 -1.43
N ASP A 269 -1.47 16.17 -2.06
CA ASP A 269 -1.42 16.78 -3.40
C ASP A 269 -2.01 15.92 -4.53
N ARG A 270 -2.26 14.63 -4.30
CA ARG A 270 -2.59 13.65 -5.36
C ARG A 270 -3.61 12.61 -4.89
N ASP A 271 -4.29 12.00 -5.86
CA ASP A 271 -5.15 10.84 -5.62
C ASP A 271 -4.31 9.62 -5.24
N GLY A 272 -4.72 8.88 -4.22
CA GLY A 272 -4.12 7.62 -3.83
C GLY A 272 -4.05 7.40 -2.31
N LEU A 273 -3.38 6.31 -1.95
CA LEU A 273 -3.20 5.90 -0.56
C LEU A 273 -1.87 6.43 -0.02
N TYR A 274 -1.94 7.30 0.97
CA TYR A 274 -0.79 7.81 1.71
C TYR A 274 -0.54 6.94 2.93
N GLU A 275 0.73 6.70 3.26
CA GLU A 275 1.13 6.11 4.55
C GLU A 275 1.66 7.21 5.48
N VAL A 276 0.94 7.48 6.56
CA VAL A 276 1.33 8.45 7.58
C VAL A 276 1.95 7.70 8.75
N ARG A 277 3.27 7.83 8.93
CA ARG A 277 4.04 7.12 9.95
C ARG A 277 4.52 8.10 11.01
N PHE A 278 4.09 7.89 12.25
CA PHE A 278 4.69 8.54 13.41
C PHE A 278 5.84 7.67 13.91
N VAL A 279 7.04 8.23 13.94
CA VAL A 279 8.27 7.47 14.12
C VAL A 279 9.17 8.11 15.17
N GLY A 280 10.03 7.28 15.76
CA GLY A 280 11.11 7.71 16.66
C GLY A 280 12.47 7.22 16.17
N SER A 281 13.52 7.58 16.90
CA SER A 281 14.90 7.14 16.60
C SER A 281 15.36 7.49 15.17
N GLY A 282 14.99 8.68 14.69
CA GLY A 282 15.30 9.15 13.33
C GLY A 282 14.65 8.32 12.21
N GLY A 283 13.47 7.75 12.49
CA GLY A 283 12.67 6.97 11.56
C GLY A 283 12.73 5.46 11.76
N ALA A 284 13.70 4.96 12.53
CA ALA A 284 13.90 3.53 12.73
C ALA A 284 12.81 2.86 13.56
N ARG A 285 12.21 3.59 14.50
CA ARG A 285 11.15 3.06 15.37
C ARG A 285 9.78 3.43 14.83
N LEU A 286 8.93 2.45 14.55
CA LEU A 286 7.54 2.70 14.17
C LEU A 286 6.67 2.81 15.43
N LEU A 287 6.18 4.02 15.73
CA LEU A 287 5.33 4.27 16.90
C LEU A 287 3.85 4.17 16.56
N ALA A 288 3.46 4.73 15.41
CA ALA A 288 2.13 4.55 14.84
C ALA A 288 2.13 4.70 13.31
N LEU A 289 1.16 4.08 12.64
CA LEU A 289 0.90 4.18 11.22
C LEU A 289 -0.59 4.36 10.99
N ARG A 290 -0.95 5.31 10.13
CA ARG A 290 -2.32 5.49 9.65
C ARG A 290 -2.30 5.65 8.13
N LEU A 291 -3.16 4.88 7.47
CA LEU A 291 -3.41 5.03 6.04
C LEU A 291 -4.41 6.17 5.81
N LEU A 292 -4.15 6.98 4.79
CA LEU A 292 -5.02 8.09 4.38
C LEU A 292 -5.32 7.96 2.89
N GLN A 293 -6.57 7.67 2.56
CA GLN A 293 -7.03 7.65 1.18
C GLN A 293 -7.42 9.07 0.77
N ALA A 294 -6.64 9.67 -0.13
CA ALA A 294 -7.05 10.87 -0.84
C ALA A 294 -7.73 10.43 -2.14
N ALA A 295 -8.95 10.88 -2.37
CA ALA A 295 -9.69 10.56 -3.57
C ALA A 295 -10.65 11.68 -3.92
N ARG A 296 -10.69 12.05 -5.19
CA ARG A 296 -11.82 12.83 -5.72
C ARG A 296 -13.10 12.01 -5.51
N GLU A 297 -14.14 12.65 -4.97
CA GLU A 297 -15.46 12.04 -4.96
C GLU A 297 -15.93 11.84 -6.41
N VAL A 298 -15.81 10.61 -6.92
CA VAL A 298 -16.50 10.21 -8.14
C VAL A 298 -17.90 9.83 -7.73
N GLN A 299 -18.86 10.71 -7.97
CA GLN A 299 -20.27 10.36 -7.83
C GLN A 299 -20.58 9.29 -8.90
N ILE A 300 -20.55 8.02 -8.50
CA ILE A 300 -21.00 6.92 -9.35
C ILE A 300 -22.52 7.05 -9.43
N VAL A 301 -23.01 7.69 -10.48
CA VAL A 301 -24.43 7.61 -10.86
C VAL A 301 -24.64 6.19 -11.38
N PRO A 302 -25.45 5.33 -10.73
CA PRO A 302 -25.75 4.02 -11.28
C PRO A 302 -26.49 4.23 -12.60
N ALA A 303 -25.83 3.91 -13.72
CA ALA A 303 -26.39 4.11 -15.05
C ALA A 303 -27.65 3.23 -15.22
N GLY A 304 -28.80 3.87 -15.42
CA GLY A 304 -30.03 3.18 -15.85
C GLY A 304 -31.14 3.05 -14.81
N THR A 305 -30.95 3.43 -13.54
CA THR A 305 -32.02 3.42 -12.53
C THR A 305 -33.03 4.53 -12.80
N PRO A 306 -34.35 4.25 -12.90
CA PRO A 306 -35.34 5.29 -13.10
C PRO A 306 -35.57 6.11 -11.83
N ARG A 307 -35.96 7.38 -11.98
CA ARG A 307 -36.41 8.24 -10.84
C ARG A 307 -37.54 7.59 -10.03
N GLU A 308 -38.44 6.88 -10.71
CA GLU A 308 -39.55 6.12 -10.12
C GLU A 308 -39.60 4.71 -10.71
N SER A 309 -39.72 3.72 -9.83
CA SER A 309 -39.83 2.31 -10.20
C SER A 309 -41.29 1.91 -10.34
N TYR A 310 -41.74 1.73 -11.58
CA TYR A 310 -43.07 1.25 -11.93
C TYR A 310 -42.99 0.39 -13.20
N ARG A 311 -44.05 -0.39 -13.46
CA ARG A 311 -44.17 -1.26 -14.63
C ARG A 311 -44.19 -0.44 -15.92
N ARG A 312 -43.24 -0.68 -16.83
CA ARG A 312 -43.17 -0.03 -18.13
C ARG A 312 -43.51 -1.02 -19.22
N VAL A 313 -44.52 -0.68 -20.02
CA VAL A 313 -44.93 -1.45 -21.19
C VAL A 313 -44.56 -0.65 -22.43
N TYR A 314 -43.88 -1.30 -23.37
CA TYR A 314 -43.46 -0.72 -24.65
C TYR A 314 -44.14 -1.45 -25.80
N VAL A 315 -45.01 -0.75 -26.52
CA VAL A 315 -45.61 -1.21 -27.78
C VAL A 315 -44.61 -0.96 -28.89
N LEU A 316 -43.97 -2.04 -29.35
CA LEU A 316 -42.93 -2.00 -30.36
C LEU A 316 -43.54 -2.27 -31.74
N LEU A 317 -43.63 -1.21 -32.55
CA LEU A 317 -44.18 -1.28 -33.90
C LEU A 317 -43.10 -1.72 -34.91
N PRO A 318 -43.47 -2.51 -35.93
CA PRO A 318 -42.53 -2.96 -36.95
C PRO A 318 -42.11 -1.80 -37.88
N PRO A 319 -40.95 -1.88 -38.53
CA PRO A 319 -40.49 -0.86 -39.49
C PRO A 319 -41.46 -0.62 -40.66
N THR A 320 -42.32 -1.59 -40.96
CA THR A 320 -43.35 -1.51 -42.00
C THR A 320 -44.62 -0.78 -41.56
N ALA A 321 -44.75 -0.38 -40.29
CA ALA A 321 -45.95 0.25 -39.77
C ALA A 321 -46.13 1.68 -40.33
N ASP A 322 -47.33 1.97 -40.81
CA ASP A 322 -47.72 3.29 -41.30
C ASP A 322 -48.36 4.14 -40.18
N PRO A 323 -48.69 5.42 -40.43
CA PRO A 323 -49.33 6.28 -39.42
C PRO A 323 -50.66 5.75 -38.86
N LYS A 324 -51.38 4.87 -39.58
CA LYS A 324 -52.64 4.28 -39.08
C LYS A 324 -52.35 3.29 -37.96
N TRP A 325 -51.32 2.46 -38.12
CA TRP A 325 -50.84 1.55 -37.08
C TRP A 325 -50.36 2.30 -35.84
N PHE A 326 -49.62 3.40 -36.02
CA PHE A 326 -49.21 4.25 -34.89
C PHE A 326 -50.42 4.87 -34.16
N THR A 327 -51.41 5.35 -34.90
CA THR A 327 -52.63 5.93 -34.32
C THR A 327 -53.45 4.88 -33.55
N ALA A 328 -53.59 3.68 -34.11
CA ALA A 328 -54.25 2.56 -33.44
C ALA A 328 -53.53 2.14 -32.15
N ALA A 329 -52.20 2.03 -32.20
CA ALA A 329 -51.38 1.77 -31.01
C ALA A 329 -51.59 2.86 -29.95
N ALA A 330 -51.59 4.14 -30.34
CA ALA A 330 -51.81 5.27 -29.43
C ALA A 330 -53.19 5.23 -28.76
N ARG A 331 -54.24 4.90 -29.52
CA ARG A 331 -55.60 4.76 -29.00
C ARG A 331 -55.74 3.56 -28.06
N GLY A 332 -55.15 2.42 -28.42
CA GLY A 332 -55.24 1.20 -27.62
C GLY A 332 -54.41 1.24 -26.35
N ALA A 333 -53.24 1.86 -26.40
CA ALA A 333 -52.32 2.00 -25.27
C ALA A 333 -52.69 3.14 -24.30
N PHE A 334 -53.64 4.01 -24.65
CA PHE A 334 -53.89 5.25 -23.92
C PHE A 334 -54.18 5.01 -22.44
N ASP A 335 -55.15 4.15 -22.13
CA ASP A 335 -55.59 3.91 -20.74
C ASP A 335 -54.48 3.28 -19.89
N GLY A 336 -53.69 2.38 -20.48
CA GLY A 336 -52.53 1.75 -19.84
C GLY A 336 -51.27 2.64 -19.77
N ARG A 337 -51.28 3.82 -20.41
CA ARG A 337 -50.14 4.74 -20.52
C ARG A 337 -48.87 4.08 -21.08
N PHE A 338 -49.02 3.17 -22.03
CA PHE A 338 -47.86 2.45 -22.60
C PHE A 338 -47.02 3.37 -23.49
N THR A 339 -45.72 3.10 -23.55
CA THR A 339 -44.81 3.77 -24.47
C THR A 339 -44.94 3.13 -25.84
N ILE A 340 -44.89 3.94 -26.91
CA ILE A 340 -44.97 3.45 -28.29
C ILE A 340 -43.70 3.88 -29.01
N GLY A 341 -43.08 2.97 -29.74
CA GLY A 341 -41.98 3.32 -30.62
C GLY A 341 -41.52 2.19 -31.51
N PHE A 342 -40.34 2.38 -32.10
CA PHE A 342 -39.86 1.59 -33.24
C PHE A 342 -38.44 1.04 -33.01
N SER A 343 -37.91 1.15 -31.80
CA SER A 343 -36.55 0.68 -31.46
C SER A 343 -36.64 -0.50 -30.52
N ALA A 344 -36.12 -1.66 -30.95
CA ALA A 344 -36.04 -2.83 -30.11
C ALA A 344 -35.10 -2.59 -28.91
N ASP A 345 -34.07 -1.77 -29.09
CA ASP A 345 -33.12 -1.41 -28.04
C ASP A 345 -33.79 -0.52 -26.97
N ASP A 346 -34.58 0.48 -27.40
CA ASP A 346 -35.33 1.35 -26.46
C ASP A 346 -36.39 0.58 -25.68
N ALA A 347 -36.96 -0.46 -26.30
CA ALA A 347 -37.94 -1.33 -25.68
C ALA A 347 -37.32 -2.20 -24.56
N GLY A 348 -36.03 -2.52 -24.65
CA GLY A 348 -35.32 -3.41 -23.71
C GLY A 348 -34.38 -2.73 -22.70
N ILE A 349 -33.91 -1.51 -22.97
CA ILE A 349 -32.88 -0.84 -22.16
C ILE A 349 -33.40 -0.31 -20.81
N GLY A 350 -32.51 -0.27 -19.81
CA GLY A 350 -32.74 0.33 -18.50
C GLY A 350 -32.79 -0.68 -17.35
N ASP A 351 -32.41 -0.23 -16.15
CA ASP A 351 -32.44 -1.02 -14.91
C ASP A 351 -33.83 -0.90 -14.27
N LEU A 352 -34.80 -1.56 -14.91
CA LEU A 352 -36.21 -1.48 -14.58
C LEU A 352 -36.67 -2.80 -13.96
N LYS A 353 -37.34 -2.73 -12.79
CA LYS A 353 -37.87 -3.93 -12.11
C LYS A 353 -38.89 -4.72 -12.94
N HIS A 354 -39.68 -4.03 -13.75
CA HIS A 354 -40.74 -4.63 -14.57
C HIS A 354 -40.80 -3.93 -15.93
N ARG A 355 -40.28 -4.59 -16.97
CA ARG A 355 -40.32 -4.10 -18.35
C ARG A 355 -40.94 -5.14 -19.26
N HIS A 356 -41.90 -4.71 -20.06
CA HIS A 356 -42.70 -5.59 -20.90
C HIS A 356 -42.75 -5.05 -22.32
N VAL A 357 -42.35 -5.85 -23.29
CA VAL A 357 -42.38 -5.50 -24.70
C VAL A 357 -43.54 -6.22 -25.38
N LEU A 358 -44.46 -5.42 -25.93
CA LEU A 358 -45.53 -5.86 -26.80
C LEU A 358 -45.07 -5.68 -28.24
N ALA A 359 -44.49 -6.72 -28.82
CA ALA A 359 -43.93 -6.68 -30.17
C ALA A 359 -45.04 -6.91 -31.20
N VAL A 360 -45.43 -5.87 -31.93
CA VAL A 360 -46.48 -5.92 -32.95
C VAL A 360 -45.92 -6.53 -34.24
N ASN A 361 -46.59 -7.57 -34.74
CA ASN A 361 -46.24 -8.30 -35.95
C ASN A 361 -44.71 -8.53 -36.07
N PRO A 362 -44.09 -9.23 -35.11
CA PRO A 362 -42.62 -9.33 -35.02
C PRO A 362 -41.97 -9.99 -36.24
N HIS A 363 -42.75 -10.74 -37.02
CA HIS A 363 -42.34 -11.34 -38.30
C HIS A 363 -42.08 -10.29 -39.41
N HIS A 364 -42.49 -9.04 -39.23
CA HIS A 364 -42.16 -7.93 -40.15
C HIS A 364 -40.83 -7.24 -39.83
N TRP A 365 -40.09 -7.71 -38.81
CA TRP A 365 -38.76 -7.20 -38.51
C TRP A 365 -37.69 -7.91 -39.37
N PRO A 366 -36.69 -7.16 -39.91
CA PRO A 366 -35.62 -7.74 -40.74
C PRO A 366 -34.79 -8.83 -40.06
N GLN A 367 -34.66 -8.74 -38.74
CA GLN A 367 -34.12 -9.79 -37.87
C GLN A 367 -35.31 -10.35 -37.10
N VAL A 368 -35.44 -11.68 -37.01
CA VAL A 368 -36.58 -12.29 -36.32
C VAL A 368 -36.56 -11.86 -34.85
N LEU A 369 -37.44 -10.91 -34.51
CA LEU A 369 -37.55 -10.38 -33.17
C LEU A 369 -38.29 -11.39 -32.31
N THR A 370 -37.59 -12.01 -31.37
CA THR A 370 -38.12 -13.07 -30.51
C THR A 370 -37.87 -12.78 -29.04
N GLU A 371 -38.54 -13.52 -28.17
CA GLU A 371 -38.23 -13.52 -26.74
C GLU A 371 -36.75 -13.86 -26.49
N ALA A 372 -36.19 -14.83 -27.20
CA ALA A 372 -34.78 -15.21 -27.08
C ALA A 372 -33.82 -14.06 -27.41
N TRP A 373 -34.15 -13.23 -28.41
CA TRP A 373 -33.38 -12.03 -28.73
C TRP A 373 -33.38 -11.04 -27.57
N PHE A 374 -34.54 -10.79 -26.97
CA PHE A 374 -34.63 -9.91 -25.79
C PHE A 374 -33.95 -10.51 -24.57
N GLN A 375 -34.04 -11.82 -24.32
CA GLN A 375 -33.31 -12.42 -23.19
C GLN A 375 -31.79 -12.38 -23.39
N GLN A 376 -31.31 -12.49 -24.63
CA GLN A 376 -29.89 -12.40 -24.94
C GLN A 376 -29.34 -10.98 -24.80
N HIS A 377 -30.05 -9.98 -25.30
CA HIS A 377 -29.56 -8.60 -25.38
C HIS A 377 -30.02 -7.71 -24.21
N TYR A 378 -31.18 -8.02 -23.62
CA TYR A 378 -31.83 -7.27 -22.54
C TYR A 378 -32.44 -8.21 -21.49
N PRO A 379 -31.62 -8.91 -20.68
CA PRO A 379 -32.07 -9.98 -19.77
C PRO A 379 -33.03 -9.49 -18.68
N GLY A 380 -34.22 -10.11 -18.55
CA GLY A 380 -35.28 -9.67 -17.64
C GLY A 380 -36.41 -8.86 -18.30
N THR A 381 -36.40 -8.75 -19.63
CA THR A 381 -37.54 -8.21 -20.40
C THR A 381 -38.61 -9.27 -20.59
N THR A 382 -39.84 -8.99 -20.19
CA THR A 382 -41.00 -9.81 -20.56
C THR A 382 -41.37 -9.51 -22.02
N PHE A 383 -41.58 -10.53 -22.83
CA PHE A 383 -41.88 -10.39 -24.25
C PHE A 383 -43.26 -10.99 -24.57
N THR A 384 -44.07 -10.26 -25.34
CA THR A 384 -45.33 -10.78 -25.90
C THR A 384 -45.44 -10.38 -27.36
N ALA A 385 -45.59 -11.38 -28.23
CA ALA A 385 -45.88 -11.16 -29.64
C ALA A 385 -47.36 -10.81 -29.83
N VAL A 386 -47.64 -9.68 -30.48
CA VAL A 386 -48.99 -9.24 -30.84
C VAL A 386 -49.16 -9.44 -32.34
N VAL A 387 -50.05 -10.35 -32.73
CA VAL A 387 -50.37 -10.59 -34.15
C VAL A 387 -51.69 -9.91 -34.47
N ALA A 388 -51.65 -8.90 -35.34
CA ALA A 388 -52.81 -8.12 -35.76
C ALA A 388 -52.84 -7.99 -37.28
N ASN A 389 -54.00 -8.22 -37.90
CA ASN A 389 -54.14 -8.18 -39.37
C ASN A 389 -54.49 -6.77 -39.88
N SER A 390 -55.03 -5.92 -39.01
CA SER A 390 -55.39 -4.52 -39.28
C SER A 390 -55.05 -3.60 -38.10
N PRO A 391 -54.94 -2.27 -38.32
CA PRO A 391 -54.81 -1.31 -37.22
C PRO A 391 -55.94 -1.42 -36.19
N GLU A 392 -57.18 -1.67 -36.63
CA GLU A 392 -58.35 -1.83 -35.75
C GLU A 392 -58.19 -3.06 -34.84
N ASP A 393 -57.63 -4.16 -35.36
CA ASP A 393 -57.32 -5.35 -34.55
C ASP A 393 -56.29 -5.04 -33.46
N LEU A 394 -55.25 -4.27 -33.78
CA LEU A 394 -54.24 -3.85 -32.80
C LEU A 394 -54.83 -2.96 -31.72
N GLU A 395 -55.66 -1.98 -32.11
CA GLU A 395 -56.34 -1.10 -31.15
C GLU A 395 -57.21 -1.93 -30.18
N ALA A 396 -58.02 -2.85 -30.71
CA ALA A 396 -58.87 -3.71 -29.91
C ALA A 396 -58.06 -4.66 -29.01
N TRP A 397 -56.97 -5.23 -29.52
CA TRP A 397 -56.08 -6.11 -28.76
C TRP A 397 -55.49 -5.37 -27.56
N LEU A 398 -54.91 -4.17 -27.78
CA LEU A 398 -54.28 -3.38 -26.73
C LEU A 398 -55.28 -2.90 -25.65
N LYS A 399 -56.52 -2.53 -26.03
CA LYS A 399 -57.56 -2.15 -25.06
C LYS A 399 -57.99 -3.28 -24.14
N ASN A 400 -58.01 -4.50 -24.68
CA ASN A 400 -58.42 -5.69 -23.94
C ASN A 400 -57.25 -6.40 -23.27
N TRP A 401 -56.01 -5.94 -23.52
CA TRP A 401 -54.83 -6.48 -22.88
C TRP A 401 -54.77 -6.01 -21.43
N MET A 402 -55.33 -6.86 -20.57
CA MET A 402 -55.11 -6.83 -19.13
C MET A 402 -54.12 -7.95 -18.84
N ASP A 403 -52.94 -7.59 -18.37
CA ASP A 403 -52.03 -8.59 -17.84
C ASP A 403 -52.32 -8.82 -16.36
N GLU A 404 -52.29 -10.09 -15.95
CA GLU A 404 -52.28 -10.56 -14.55
C GLU A 404 -51.11 -9.98 -13.75
#